data_AF-A0A5P6NCZ4-F1
#
_entry.id   AF-A0A5P6NCZ4-F1
#
_cell.length_a   1.000
_cell.length_b   1.000
_cell.length_c   1.000
_cell.angle_alpha   90.00
_cell.angle_beta   90.00
_cell.angle_gamma   90.00
#
_symmetry.space_group_name_H-M   'P 1'
#
loop_
_entity.id
_entity.type
_entity.pdbx_description
1 polymer ?
#
loop_
_entity_poly.entity_id
_entity_poly.type
_entity_poly.pdbx_seq_one_letter_code
_entity_poly.pdbx_strand_id
1 'polypeptide(L)' 'MNCTYRRTCALPHGFKVEFILDGARFDAKWSPKMPHGKRARQLLPHYQRERNAFLSSTGIRTLVVDL' A
#
# COMPACT_ATOMS: atom_id res chain seq x y z
N MET A 1 10.99 17.06 -12.16
CA MET A 1 11.50 15.70 -11.89
C MET A 1 10.30 14.88 -11.43
N ASN A 2 9.79 13.95 -12.24
CA ASN A 2 8.77 13.02 -11.78
C ASN A 2 9.47 11.90 -11.01
N CYS A 3 9.51 12.01 -9.69
CA CYS A 3 10.01 10.94 -8.83
C CYS A 3 8.93 9.87 -8.69
N THR A 4 9.21 8.65 -9.16
CA THR A 4 8.36 7.49 -8.95
C THR A 4 8.90 6.71 -7.74
N TYR A 5 8.12 6.60 -6.67
CA TYR A 5 8.46 5.78 -5.50
C TYR A 5 7.81 4.41 -5.61
N ARG A 6 8.55 3.35 -5.30
CA ARG A 6 8.04 1.97 -5.28
C ARG A 6 8.53 1.21 -4.08
N ARG A 7 7.65 0.42 -3.45
CA ARG A 7 8.02 -0.44 -2.32
C ARG A 7 7.17 -1.70 -2.31
N THR A 8 7.82 -2.86 -2.23
CA THR A 8 7.16 -4.15 -2.06
C THR A 8 7.23 -4.59 -0.61
N CYS A 9 6.08 -4.89 -0.03
CA CYS A 9 5.95 -5.41 1.33
C CYS A 9 5.33 -6.81 1.31
N ALA A 10 5.85 -7.70 2.17
CA ALA A 10 5.21 -8.98 2.45
C ALA A 10 4.14 -8.78 3.54
N LEU A 11 2.98 -9.36 3.31
CA LEU A 11 1.86 -9.44 4.23
C LEU A 11 1.73 -10.87 4.76
N PRO A 12 0.99 -11.08 5.87
CA PRO A 12 0.70 -12.42 6.37
C PRO A 12 0.11 -13.35 5.30
N HIS A 13 0.26 -14.65 5.51
CA HIS A 13 -0.27 -15.71 4.62
C HIS A 13 0.29 -15.68 3.19
N GLY A 14 1.51 -15.18 3.00
CA GLY A 14 2.22 -15.21 1.72
C GLY A 14 1.75 -14.16 0.72
N PHE A 15 0.90 -13.22 1.12
CA PHE A 15 0.53 -12.09 0.27
C PHE A 15 1.66 -11.07 0.19
N LYS A 16 1.74 -10.37 -0.94
CA LYS A 16 2.67 -9.26 -1.16
C LYS A 16 1.89 -8.11 -1.77
N VAL A 17 2.29 -6.90 -1.40
CA VAL A 17 1.76 -5.66 -1.96
C VAL A 17 2.90 -4.80 -2.43
N GLU A 18 2.87 -4.41 -3.69
CA GLU A 18 3.74 -3.38 -4.26
C GLU A 18 2.99 -2.05 -4.27
N PHE A 19 3.45 -1.10 -3.47
CA PHE A 19 2.97 0.27 -3.47
C PHE A 19 3.76 1.07 -4.51
N ILE A 20 3.04 1.81 -5.35
CA ILE A 20 3.61 2.64 -6.41
C ILE A 20 3.03 4.05 -6.23
N LEU A 21 3.91 5.04 -6.13
CA LEU A 21 3.53 6.45 -6.15
C LEU A 21 4.26 7.12 -7.30
N ASP A 22 3.50 7.54 -8.31
CA ASP A 22 4.02 8.19 -9.50
C ASP A 22 3.40 9.59 -9.61
N GLY A 23 4.18 10.60 -9.22
CA GLY A 23 3.66 11.97 -9.05
C GLY A 23 2.50 12.00 -8.05
N ALA A 24 1.29 12.33 -8.52
CA ALA A 24 0.07 12.36 -7.71
C ALA A 24 -0.72 11.04 -7.72
N ARG A 25 -0.28 10.03 -8.48
CA ARG A 25 -1.00 8.76 -8.64
C ARG A 25 -0.45 7.72 -7.69
N PHE A 26 -1.28 7.25 -6.76
CA PHE A 26 -0.99 6.12 -5.89
C PHE A 26 -1.67 4.85 -6.40
N ASP A 27 -0.93 3.75 -6.48
CA ASP A 27 -1.41 2.42 -6.88
C ASP A 27 -0.85 1.33 -5.95
N ALA A 28 -1.57 0.22 -5.84
CA ALA A 28 -1.21 -0.91 -4.99
C ALA A 28 -1.48 -2.24 -5.70
N LYS A 29 -0.41 -2.96 -6.06
CA LYS A 29 -0.50 -4.25 -6.75
C LYS A 29 -0.35 -5.40 -5.78
N TRP A 30 -1.32 -6.31 -5.78
CA TRP A 30 -1.34 -7.48 -4.91
C TRP A 30 -0.84 -8.74 -5.63
N SER A 31 -0.02 -9.54 -4.94
CA SER A 31 0.41 -10.86 -5.42
C SER A 31 0.41 -11.90 -4.28
N PRO A 32 -0.33 -13.02 -4.37
CA PRO A 32 -1.33 -13.32 -5.42
C PRO A 32 -2.49 -12.32 -5.38
N LYS A 33 -3.49 -12.50 -6.25
CA LYS A 33 -4.65 -11.58 -6.37
C LYS A 33 -5.19 -11.19 -4.99
N MET A 34 -5.56 -9.92 -4.85
CA MET A 34 -6.10 -9.36 -3.62
C MET A 34 -7.19 -10.28 -3.03
N PRO A 35 -7.06 -10.69 -1.76
CA PRO A 35 -8.05 -11.56 -1.15
C PRO A 35 -9.35 -10.80 -0.90
N HIS A 36 -10.46 -11.52 -0.87
CA HIS A 36 -11.79 -10.97 -0.63
C HIS A 36 -12.37 -11.47 0.70
N GLY A 37 -13.40 -10.78 1.20
CA GLY A 37 -14.17 -11.21 2.38
C GLY A 37 -13.40 -11.18 3.70
N LYS A 38 -13.50 -12.27 4.49
CA LYS A 38 -12.90 -12.34 5.84
C LYS A 38 -11.37 -12.19 5.82
N ARG A 39 -10.70 -12.76 4.81
CA ARG A 39 -9.25 -12.65 4.67
C ARG A 39 -8.81 -11.21 4.36
N ALA A 40 -9.56 -10.48 3.55
CA ALA A 40 -9.30 -9.06 3.29
C ALA A 40 -9.34 -8.24 4.59
N ARG A 41 -10.37 -8.47 5.42
CA ARG A 41 -10.52 -7.78 6.72
C ARG A 41 -9.37 -8.09 7.68
N GLN A 42 -8.83 -9.31 7.65
CA GLN A 42 -7.67 -9.69 8.47
C GLN A 42 -6.37 -9.02 8.00
N LEU A 43 -6.21 -8.82 6.68
CA LEU A 43 -5.02 -8.19 6.13
C LEU A 43 -5.08 -6.66 6.13
N LEU A 44 -6.27 -6.08 6.26
CA LEU A 44 -6.48 -4.63 6.19
C LEU A 44 -5.61 -3.83 7.19
N PRO A 45 -5.49 -4.22 8.47
CA PRO A 45 -4.63 -3.50 9.41
C PRO A 45 -3.15 -3.54 9.01
N HIS A 46 -2.67 -4.69 8.52
CA HIS A 46 -1.30 -4.83 8.03
C HIS A 46 -1.07 -3.98 6.79
N TYR A 47 -1.99 -4.03 5.83
CA TYR A 47 -1.94 -3.21 4.62
C TYR A 47 -1.91 -1.71 4.95
N GLN A 48 -2.81 -1.24 5.82
CA GLN A 48 -2.88 0.17 6.22
C GLN A 48 -1.58 0.64 6.89
N ARG A 49 -1.00 -0.19 7.76
CA ARG A 49 0.28 0.11 8.41
C ARG A 49 1.41 0.25 7.40
N GLU A 50 1.56 -0.71 6.48
CA GLU A 50 2.62 -0.67 5.47
C GLU A 50 2.41 0.48 4.47
N ARG A 51 1.16 0.74 4.06
CA ARG A 51 0.79 1.88 3.22
C ARG A 51 1.17 3.19 3.88
N ASN A 52 0.78 3.39 5.14
CA ASN A 52 1.06 4.62 5.87
C ASN A 52 2.56 4.80 6.07
N ALA A 53 3.30 3.74 6.39
CA ALA A 53 4.76 3.77 6.48
C ALA A 53 5.43 4.13 5.13
N PHE A 54 4.93 3.58 4.02
CA PHE A 54 5.38 3.95 2.68
C PHE A 54 5.11 5.42 2.38
N LEU A 55 3.88 5.90 2.53
CA LEU A 55 3.52 7.29 2.27
C LEU A 55 4.34 8.25 3.15
N SER A 56 4.48 7.97 4.44
CA SER A 56 5.34 8.75 5.35
C SER A 56 6.80 8.79 4.89
N SER A 57 7.32 7.70 4.30
CA SER A 57 8.70 7.66 3.78
C SER A 57 8.92 8.49 2.52
N THR A 58 7.85 8.79 1.76
CA THR A 58 7.95 9.61 0.54
C THR A 58 8.05 11.11 0.85
N GLY A 59 7.83 11.52 2.10
CA GLY A 59 7.79 12.94 2.49
C GLY A 59 6.58 13.69 1.93
N ILE A 60 5.73 13.02 1.15
CA ILE A 60 4.51 13.58 0.59
C ILE A 60 3.44 13.52 1.69
N ARG A 61 3.09 14.68 2.24
CA ARG A 61 1.95 14.87 3.17
C ARG A 61 0.64 14.74 2.42
N THR A 62 0.37 13.61 1.77
CA THR A 62 -0.95 13.38 1.18
C THR A 62 -1.92 13.22 2.34
N LEU A 63 -2.85 14.17 2.47
CA LEU A 63 -4.01 14.10 3.36
C LEU A 63 -4.66 12.73 3.17
N VAL A 64 -4.40 11.81 4.10
CA VAL A 64 -5.18 10.57 4.22
C VAL A 64 -6.53 11.03 4.72
N VAL A 65 -7.45 11.33 3.80
CA VAL A 65 -8.85 11.53 4.12
C VAL A 65 -9.37 10.14 4.49
N ASP A 66 -9.50 9.90 5.79
CA ASP A 66 -10.42 8.87 6.30
C ASP A 66 -11.82 9.25 5.80
N LEU A 67 -12.39 8.41 4.93
CA LEU A 67 -13.78 8.47 4.48
C LEU A 67 -14.55 7.35 5.18
#